data_AF-A0A5J5ANK2-F1
#
_entry.id   AF-A0A5J5ANK2-F1
#
_cell.length_a   1.000
_cell.length_b   1.000
_cell.length_c   1.000
_cell.angle_alpha   90.00
_cell.angle_beta   90.00
_cell.angle_gamma   90.00
#
_symmetry.space_group_name_H-M   'P 1'
#
loop_
_entity.id
_entity.type
_entity.pdbx_description
1 polymer ?
#
loop_
_entity_poly.entity_id
_entity_poly.type
_entity_poly.pdbx_seq_one_letter_code
_entity_poly.pdbx_strand_id
1 'polypeptide(L)'
;MRKVKYTQQNYHEKLSTIIEEFTWLEDIHPFYGDLLPVLYNRDNYKLALGQINTARNLIDYKCLRYQVIDTPGILDRPFEDRNIIEMCSITALAHLRAAVLFFLDISGSCGYSIAQQVALFHRIKSLFMNTPLIIVCNKTDLQLLDGISEEDMKLVEEMNAEATKTVISQGGELTGDEGVL
;
A
#
# COMPACT_ATOMS: atom_id res chain seq x y z
N MET A 1 -23.51 -0.83 -0.53
CA MET A 1 -22.59 0.33 -0.50
C MET A 1 -23.13 1.53 0.28
N ARG A 2 -24.30 2.12 -0.06
CA ARG A 2 -24.79 3.36 0.59
C ARG A 2 -25.00 3.25 2.12
N LYS A 3 -25.62 2.17 2.61
CA LYS A 3 -25.87 1.96 4.05
C LYS A 3 -24.57 1.82 4.85
N VAL A 4 -23.62 1.01 4.35
CA VAL A 4 -22.29 0.82 4.98
C VAL A 4 -21.53 2.13 5.09
N LYS A 5 -21.50 2.93 4.00
CA LYS A 5 -20.88 4.25 4.02
C LYS A 5 -21.56 5.23 4.97
N TYR A 6 -22.89 5.22 5.03
CA TYR A 6 -23.63 6.07 5.95
C TYR A 6 -23.31 5.72 7.42
N THR A 7 -23.25 4.42 7.73
CA THR A 7 -22.85 3.95 9.06
C THR A 7 -21.40 4.32 9.39
N GLN A 8 -20.45 4.12 8.45
CA GLN A 8 -19.06 4.53 8.64
C GLN A 8 -18.94 6.03 8.88
N GLN A 9 -19.60 6.86 8.08
CA GLN A 9 -19.58 8.31 8.23
C GLN A 9 -20.05 8.74 9.62
N ASN A 10 -21.16 8.17 10.11
CA ASN A 10 -21.67 8.49 11.45
C ASN A 10 -20.70 8.08 12.56
N TYR A 11 -20.06 6.91 12.45
CA TYR A 11 -19.05 6.48 13.43
C TYR A 11 -17.79 7.35 13.37
N HIS A 12 -17.31 7.66 12.16
CA HIS A 12 -16.16 8.54 11.95
C HIS A 12 -16.39 9.90 12.60
N GLU A 13 -17.52 10.55 12.29
CA GLU A 13 -17.87 11.86 12.86
C GLU A 13 -17.91 11.80 14.38
N LYS A 14 -18.61 10.81 14.96
CA LYS A 14 -18.76 10.72 16.41
C LYS A 14 -17.43 10.46 17.14
N LEU A 15 -16.58 9.59 16.59
CA LEU A 15 -15.27 9.29 17.17
C LEU A 15 -14.29 10.45 17.00
N SER A 16 -14.32 11.14 15.86
CA SER A 16 -13.52 12.35 15.64
C SER A 16 -13.90 13.45 16.62
N THR A 17 -15.20 13.69 16.84
CA THR A 17 -15.66 14.65 17.88
C THR A 17 -15.10 14.30 19.26
N ILE A 18 -15.13 13.02 19.66
CA ILE A 18 -14.57 12.60 20.97
C ILE A 18 -13.05 12.86 21.02
N ILE A 19 -12.31 12.61 19.95
CA ILE A 19 -10.86 12.85 19.93
C ILE A 19 -10.53 14.35 19.96
N GLU A 20 -11.32 15.17 19.26
CA GLU A 20 -11.08 16.61 19.11
C GLU A 20 -11.56 17.45 20.30
N GLU A 21 -12.66 17.05 20.95
CA GLU A 21 -13.20 17.76 22.11
C GLU A 21 -12.42 17.48 23.40
N PHE A 22 -11.81 16.30 23.50
CA PHE A 22 -10.94 16.00 24.63
C PHE A 22 -9.57 16.69 24.45
N THR A 23 -9.15 17.43 25.47
CA THR A 23 -7.96 18.27 25.40
C THR A 23 -6.68 17.47 25.35
N TRP A 24 -5.79 17.81 24.42
CA TRP A 24 -4.44 17.29 24.39
C TRP A 24 -3.70 17.74 25.65
N LEU A 25 -3.17 16.78 26.41
CA LEU A 25 -2.52 17.02 27.71
C LEU A 25 -1.31 17.95 27.64
N GLU A 26 -0.78 18.19 26.44
CA GLU A 26 0.40 19.01 26.19
C GLU A 26 0.02 20.49 25.94
N ASP A 27 -1.25 20.76 25.62
CA ASP A 27 -1.76 22.10 25.29
C ASP A 27 -2.66 22.70 26.38
N ILE A 28 -2.81 22.03 27.53
CA ILE A 28 -3.61 22.52 28.65
C ILE A 28 -2.76 23.32 29.64
N HIS A 29 -3.39 24.29 30.31
CA HIS A 29 -2.74 25.10 31.32
C HIS A 29 -2.13 24.21 32.44
N PRO A 30 -0.90 24.48 32.93
CA PRO A 30 -0.19 23.65 33.89
C PRO A 30 -1.03 23.22 35.11
N PHE A 31 -1.86 24.13 35.65
CA PHE A 31 -2.82 23.81 36.72
C PHE A 31 -3.69 22.57 36.43
N TYR A 32 -4.27 22.48 35.23
CA TYR A 32 -5.09 21.34 34.83
C TYR A 32 -4.23 20.12 34.46
N GLY A 33 -3.04 20.36 33.90
CA GLY A 33 -2.03 19.33 33.63
C GLY A 33 -1.58 18.58 34.88
N ASP A 34 -1.48 19.28 36.01
CA ASP A 34 -1.12 18.70 37.31
C ASP A 34 -2.32 18.03 38.01
N LEU A 35 -3.54 18.55 37.81
CA LEU A 35 -4.75 18.01 38.43
C LEU A 35 -5.26 16.73 37.76
N LEU A 36 -5.13 16.61 36.43
CA LEU A 36 -5.71 15.51 35.66
C LEU A 36 -5.11 14.13 36.00
N PRO A 37 -3.78 13.97 36.20
CA PRO A 37 -3.20 12.71 36.67
C PRO A 37 -3.72 12.29 38.05
N VAL A 38 -4.01 13.25 38.93
CA VAL A 38 -4.54 13.00 40.29
C VAL A 38 -5.98 12.48 40.23
N LEU A 39 -6.79 13.01 39.31
CA LEU A 39 -8.21 12.65 39.20
C LEU A 39 -8.47 11.41 38.33
N TYR A 40 -7.73 11.24 37.23
CA TYR A 40 -8.09 10.28 36.18
C TYR A 40 -6.98 9.33 35.74
N ASN A 41 -5.77 9.43 36.31
CA ASN A 41 -4.58 8.72 35.85
C ASN A 41 -4.23 9.05 34.37
N ARG A 42 -3.08 9.71 34.19
CA ARG A 42 -2.63 10.21 32.88
C ARG A 42 -2.51 9.13 31.81
N ASP A 43 -1.99 7.97 32.19
CA ASP A 43 -1.66 6.90 31.24
C ASP A 43 -2.93 6.21 30.74
N ASN A 44 -3.89 5.96 31.63
CA ASN A 44 -5.20 5.41 31.27
C ASN A 44 -5.96 6.35 30.33
N TYR A 45 -5.90 7.65 30.58
CA TYR A 45 -6.53 8.66 29.72
C TYR A 45 -5.92 8.65 28.30
N LYS A 46 -4.58 8.68 28.20
CA LYS A 46 -3.88 8.62 26.90
C LYS A 46 -4.18 7.30 26.17
N LEU A 47 -4.16 6.17 26.89
CA LEU A 47 -4.42 4.87 26.31
C LEU A 47 -5.85 4.78 25.75
N ALA A 48 -6.85 5.27 26.48
CA ALA A 48 -8.24 5.26 26.05
C ALA A 48 -8.46 6.11 24.78
N LEU A 49 -7.90 7.32 24.71
CA LEU A 49 -7.96 8.16 23.51
C LEU A 49 -7.22 7.51 22.33
N GLY A 50 -6.07 6.87 22.59
CA GLY A 50 -5.33 6.11 21.59
C GLY A 50 -6.17 4.97 20.99
N GLN A 51 -6.86 4.21 21.83
CA GLN A 51 -7.76 3.13 21.39
C GLN A 51 -8.93 3.65 20.54
N ILE A 52 -9.52 4.79 20.91
CA ILE A 52 -10.59 5.45 20.14
C ILE A 52 -10.06 5.89 18.76
N ASN A 53 -8.87 6.47 18.71
CA ASN A 53 -8.21 6.85 17.45
C ASN A 53 -7.93 5.63 16.55
N THR A 54 -7.42 4.54 17.13
CA THR A 54 -7.23 3.28 16.39
C THR A 54 -8.55 2.73 15.86
N ALA A 55 -9.61 2.73 16.67
CA ALA A 55 -10.94 2.27 16.26
C ALA A 55 -11.51 3.10 15.10
N ARG A 56 -11.38 4.44 15.15
CA ARG A 56 -11.76 5.34 14.05
C ARG A 56 -11.02 4.96 12.76
N ASN A 57 -9.70 4.84 12.84
CA ASN A 57 -8.86 4.51 11.68
C ASN A 57 -9.22 3.15 11.06
N LEU A 58 -9.54 2.14 11.88
CA LEU A 58 -9.98 0.82 11.40
C LEU A 58 -11.31 0.88 10.65
N ILE A 59 -12.26 1.69 11.14
CA ILE A 59 -13.57 1.88 10.51
C ILE A 59 -13.41 2.57 9.16
N ASP A 60 -12.52 3.56 9.08
CA ASP A 60 -12.25 4.30 7.85
C ASP A 60 -11.53 3.44 6.81
N TYR A 61 -10.48 2.73 7.22
CA TYR A 61 -9.69 1.87 6.33
C TYR A 61 -10.55 0.81 5.64
N LYS A 62 -11.46 0.16 6.38
CA LYS A 62 -12.36 -0.87 5.84
C LYS A 62 -13.43 -0.32 4.89
N CYS A 63 -13.63 0.99 4.83
CA CYS A 63 -14.65 1.62 3.97
C CYS A 63 -14.06 2.45 2.81
N LEU A 64 -12.73 2.39 2.62
CA LEU A 64 -12.08 2.98 1.46
C LEU A 64 -12.56 2.31 0.17
N ARG A 65 -12.74 3.11 -0.88
CA ARG A 65 -13.03 2.61 -2.22
C ARG A 65 -11.71 2.44 -2.95
N TYR A 66 -11.36 1.19 -3.22
CA TYR A 66 -10.27 0.87 -4.14
C TYR A 66 -10.82 0.77 -5.56
N GLN A 67 -10.09 1.34 -6.50
CA GLN A 67 -10.29 1.13 -7.92
C GLN A 67 -9.10 0.31 -8.41
N VAL A 68 -9.40 -0.84 -9.01
CA VAL A 68 -8.39 -1.70 -9.64
C VAL A 68 -8.52 -1.52 -11.15
N ILE A 69 -7.40 -1.21 -11.80
CA ILE A 69 -7.31 -1.06 -13.24
C ILE A 69 -6.47 -2.23 -13.74
N ASP A 70 -7.06 -3.06 -14.59
CA ASP A 70 -6.35 -4.14 -15.28
C ASP A 70 -5.81 -3.61 -16.63
N THR A 71 -4.54 -3.84 -16.92
CA THR A 71 -3.83 -3.28 -18.09
C THR A 71 -3.19 -4.37 -18.96
N PRO A 72 -3.96 -5.35 -19.48
CA PRO A 72 -3.39 -6.41 -20.32
C PRO A 72 -2.79 -5.84 -21.60
N GLY A 73 -1.61 -6.31 -22.01
CA GLY A 73 -0.99 -5.94 -23.31
C GLY A 73 -0.39 -4.54 -23.39
N ILE A 74 -0.68 -3.65 -22.43
CA ILE A 74 -0.25 -2.26 -22.46
C ILE A 74 1.24 -2.11 -22.15
N LEU A 75 1.90 -3.09 -21.54
CA LEU A 75 3.31 -2.98 -21.15
C LEU A 75 4.20 -4.05 -21.78
N ASP A 76 3.64 -5.00 -22.53
CA ASP A 76 4.33 -6.25 -22.90
C ASP A 76 5.32 -6.13 -24.08
N ARG A 77 5.39 -4.97 -24.75
CA ARG A 77 6.23 -4.72 -25.93
C ARG A 77 6.94 -3.35 -25.87
N PRO A 78 8.00 -3.12 -26.68
CA PRO A 78 8.73 -1.85 -26.70
C PRO A 78 7.82 -0.64 -26.96
N PHE A 79 8.22 0.53 -26.46
CA PHE A 79 7.42 1.76 -26.57
C PHE A 79 7.36 2.31 -27.99
N GLU A 80 8.40 2.05 -28.77
CA GLU A 80 8.59 2.52 -30.14
C GLU A 80 7.56 1.91 -31.11
N ASP A 81 7.05 0.72 -30.78
CA ASP A 81 6.08 -0.02 -31.60
C ASP A 81 4.62 0.27 -31.22
N ARG A 82 4.39 1.25 -30.33
CA ARG A 82 3.06 1.53 -29.78
C ARG A 82 2.32 2.59 -30.54
N ASN A 83 1.00 2.43 -30.62
CA ASN A 83 0.14 3.44 -31.19
C ASN A 83 -0.09 4.61 -30.21
N ILE A 84 -0.65 5.71 -30.73
CA ILE A 84 -0.90 6.94 -29.96
C ILE A 84 -1.83 6.67 -28.74
N ILE A 85 -2.79 5.75 -28.87
CA ILE A 85 -3.75 5.42 -27.81
C ILE A 85 -3.05 4.67 -26.67
N GLU A 86 -2.20 3.70 -26.98
CA GLU A 86 -1.40 2.95 -26.01
C GLU A 86 -0.41 3.87 -25.28
N MET A 87 0.24 4.79 -26.01
CA MET A 87 1.15 5.77 -25.41
C MET A 87 0.42 6.71 -24.44
N CYS A 88 -0.81 7.12 -24.79
CA CYS A 88 -1.68 7.90 -23.91
C CYS A 88 -2.01 7.12 -22.63
N SER A 89 -2.35 5.83 -22.75
CA SER A 89 -2.63 4.96 -21.58
C SER A 89 -1.42 4.81 -20.66
N ILE A 90 -0.22 4.62 -21.20
CA ILE A 90 1.02 4.52 -20.41
C ILE A 90 1.31 5.84 -19.70
N THR A 91 1.18 6.96 -20.41
CA THR A 91 1.38 8.29 -19.83
C THR A 91 0.38 8.55 -18.71
N ALA A 92 -0.88 8.16 -18.90
CA ALA A 92 -1.91 8.26 -17.86
C ALA A 92 -1.54 7.41 -16.62
N LEU A 93 -1.11 6.16 -16.83
CA LEU A 93 -0.69 5.26 -15.73
C LEU A 93 0.50 5.83 -14.94
N ALA A 94 1.47 6.45 -15.61
CA ALA A 94 2.63 7.07 -14.95
C ALA A 94 2.25 8.25 -14.03
N HIS A 95 1.11 8.91 -14.26
CA HIS A 95 0.66 10.07 -13.47
C HIS A 95 -0.48 9.75 -12.49
N LEU A 96 -1.00 8.51 -12.50
CA LEU A 96 -2.01 8.11 -11.53
C LEU A 96 -1.38 7.97 -10.14
N ARG A 97 -2.00 8.64 -9.16
CA ARG A 97 -1.68 8.43 -7.74
C ARG A 97 -2.28 7.11 -7.27
N ALA A 98 -1.56 6.02 -7.49
CA ALA A 98 -1.97 4.67 -7.13
C ALA A 98 -0.77 3.87 -6.64
N ALA A 99 -1.02 2.68 -6.08
CA ALA A 99 -0.01 1.64 -5.98
C ALA A 99 -0.04 0.78 -7.24
N VAL A 100 1.10 0.30 -7.69
CA VAL A 100 1.24 -0.58 -8.86
C VAL A 100 1.66 -1.96 -8.38
N LEU A 101 0.89 -2.97 -8.79
CA LEU A 101 1.21 -4.37 -8.57
C LEU A 101 1.77 -4.94 -9.87
N PHE A 102 3.03 -5.39 -9.85
CA PHE A 102 3.67 -6.07 -10.96
C PHE A 102 3.56 -7.58 -10.75
N PHE A 103 2.71 -8.23 -11.54
CA PHE A 103 2.50 -9.68 -11.45
C PHE A 103 3.57 -10.43 -12.25
N LEU A 104 4.31 -11.27 -11.56
CA LEU A 104 5.32 -12.17 -12.11
C LEU A 104 4.78 -13.60 -12.10
N ASP A 105 4.68 -14.25 -13.25
CA ASP A 105 4.33 -15.67 -13.33
C ASP A 105 5.60 -16.53 -13.15
N ILE A 106 5.77 -17.09 -11.95
CA ILE A 106 6.92 -17.93 -11.60
C ILE A 106 6.84 -19.34 -12.21
N SER A 107 5.68 -19.75 -12.73
CA SER A 107 5.51 -21.05 -13.38
C SER A 107 6.00 -21.08 -14.83
N GLY A 108 6.16 -19.92 -15.46
CA GLY A 108 6.49 -19.79 -16.89
C GLY A 108 5.36 -20.23 -17.85
N SER A 109 4.19 -20.61 -17.33
CA SER A 109 3.05 -21.07 -18.14
C SER A 109 2.42 -19.96 -19.01
N CYS A 110 2.76 -18.69 -18.76
CA CYS A 110 2.42 -17.56 -19.62
C CYS A 110 3.18 -17.53 -20.96
N GLY A 111 4.14 -18.42 -21.16
CA GLY A 111 4.96 -18.48 -22.38
C GLY A 111 6.22 -17.61 -22.35
N TYR A 112 6.53 -16.99 -21.20
CA TYR A 112 7.73 -16.20 -20.98
C TYR A 112 8.53 -16.72 -19.78
N SER A 113 9.85 -16.73 -19.88
CA SER A 113 10.72 -17.07 -18.75
C SER A 113 10.73 -15.96 -17.69
N ILE A 114 11.13 -16.29 -16.46
CA ILE A 114 11.27 -15.31 -15.37
C ILE A 114 12.23 -14.19 -15.79
N ALA A 115 13.38 -14.54 -16.37
CA ALA A 115 14.33 -13.55 -16.89
C ALA A 115 13.73 -12.58 -17.91
N GLN A 116 12.86 -13.05 -18.81
CA GLN A 116 12.18 -12.18 -19.78
C GLN A 116 11.20 -11.21 -19.09
N GLN A 117 10.48 -11.70 -18.08
CA GLN A 117 9.55 -10.88 -17.29
C GLN A 117 10.30 -9.83 -16.44
N VAL A 118 11.45 -10.19 -15.86
CA VAL A 118 12.34 -9.25 -15.13
C VAL A 118 12.93 -8.20 -16.07
N ALA A 119 13.32 -8.58 -17.29
CA ALA A 119 13.76 -7.62 -18.30
C ALA A 119 12.64 -6.64 -18.70
N LEU A 120 11.38 -7.05 -18.66
CA LEU A 120 10.25 -6.13 -18.84
C LEU A 120 10.13 -5.16 -17.65
N PHE A 121 10.21 -5.66 -16.41
CA PHE A 121 10.19 -4.83 -15.22
C PHE A 121 11.23 -3.70 -15.27
N HIS A 122 12.49 -4.03 -15.59
CA HIS A 122 13.55 -3.01 -15.65
C HIS A 122 13.35 -1.96 -16.75
N ARG A 123 12.60 -2.28 -17.80
CA ARG A 123 12.25 -1.33 -18.87
C ARG A 123 11.18 -0.32 -18.42
N ILE A 124 10.22 -0.77 -17.61
CA ILE A 124 9.06 0.06 -17.23
C ILE A 124 9.20 0.70 -15.84
N LYS A 125 10.11 0.22 -14.98
CA LYS A 125 10.25 0.72 -13.59
C LYS A 125 10.48 2.23 -13.49
N SER A 126 11.12 2.83 -14.48
CA SER A 126 11.37 4.29 -14.52
C SER A 126 10.08 5.11 -14.64
N LEU A 127 8.99 4.54 -15.16
CA LEU A 127 7.68 5.19 -15.20
C LEU A 127 7.05 5.36 -13.82
N PHE A 128 7.52 4.59 -12.83
CA PHE A 128 6.94 4.49 -11.50
C PHE A 128 7.88 4.98 -10.40
N MET A 129 8.85 5.86 -10.72
CA MET A 129 9.90 6.33 -9.79
C MET A 129 9.41 6.99 -8.49
N ASN A 130 8.13 7.34 -8.39
CA ASN A 130 7.50 7.90 -7.18
C ASN A 130 6.18 7.19 -6.83
N THR A 131 5.98 6.00 -7.35
CA THR A 131 4.77 5.21 -7.19
C THR A 131 5.12 3.95 -6.40
N PRO A 132 4.38 3.62 -5.33
CA PRO A 132 4.59 2.36 -4.63
C PRO A 132 4.47 1.19 -5.60
N LEU A 133 5.54 0.43 -5.75
CA LEU A 133 5.63 -0.69 -6.68
C LEU A 133 5.81 -1.98 -5.88
N ILE A 134 4.88 -2.92 -6.06
CA ILE A 134 4.85 -4.18 -5.33
C ILE A 134 4.99 -5.32 -6.34
N ILE A 135 5.96 -6.20 -6.10
CA ILE A 135 6.13 -7.42 -6.89
C ILE A 135 5.19 -8.49 -6.32
N VAL A 136 4.42 -9.12 -7.19
CA VAL A 136 3.50 -10.20 -6.82
C VAL A 136 3.86 -11.45 -7.61
N CYS A 137 4.33 -12.49 -6.92
CA CYS A 137 4.55 -13.81 -7.53
C CYS A 137 3.21 -14.53 -7.69
N ASN A 138 2.83 -14.82 -8.93
CA ASN A 138 1.55 -15.41 -9.31
C ASN A 138 1.70 -16.88 -9.73
N LYS A 139 0.59 -17.62 -9.71
CA LYS A 139 0.50 -19.06 -10.03
C LYS A 139 1.37 -19.96 -9.15
N THR A 140 1.46 -19.61 -7.87
CA THR A 140 2.18 -20.40 -6.86
C THR A 140 1.58 -21.79 -6.63
N ASP A 141 0.34 -22.02 -7.09
CA ASP A 141 -0.33 -23.32 -7.12
C ASP A 141 0.30 -24.30 -8.13
N LEU A 142 0.90 -23.79 -9.21
CA LEU A 142 1.57 -24.61 -10.23
C LEU A 142 3.06 -24.80 -9.93
N GLN A 143 3.69 -23.77 -9.37
CA GLN A 143 5.12 -23.74 -9.07
C GLN A 143 5.32 -23.03 -7.73
N LEU A 144 5.83 -23.74 -6.73
CA LEU A 144 6.15 -23.16 -5.43
C LEU A 144 7.38 -22.26 -5.52
N LEU A 145 7.44 -21.22 -4.67
CA LEU A 145 8.54 -20.28 -4.62
C LEU A 145 9.87 -20.98 -4.28
N ASP A 146 9.84 -21.91 -3.32
CA ASP A 146 11.02 -22.71 -2.94
C ASP A 146 11.49 -23.68 -4.04
N GLY A 147 10.64 -23.91 -5.05
CA GLY A 147 10.93 -24.83 -6.15
C GLY A 147 11.57 -24.17 -7.37
N ILE A 148 11.77 -22.85 -7.37
CA ILE A 148 12.40 -22.15 -8.50
C ILE A 148 13.92 -22.27 -8.42
N SER A 149 14.59 -22.09 -9.56
CA SER A 149 16.05 -22.17 -9.61
C SER A 149 16.69 -21.07 -8.75
N GLU A 150 17.88 -21.32 -8.18
CA GLU A 150 18.61 -20.30 -7.40
C GLU A 150 18.90 -19.05 -8.24
N GLU A 151 19.13 -19.22 -9.55
CA GLU A 151 19.36 -18.12 -10.49
C GLU A 151 18.11 -17.25 -10.63
N ASP A 152 16.93 -17.85 -10.81
CA ASP A 152 15.66 -17.13 -10.93
C ASP A 152 15.26 -16.48 -9.60
N MET A 153 15.47 -17.17 -8.48
CA MET A 153 15.18 -16.61 -7.15
C MET A 153 15.97 -15.33 -6.91
N LYS A 154 17.25 -15.33 -7.29
CA LYS A 154 18.09 -14.13 -7.19
C LYS A 154 17.54 -12.98 -8.02
N LEU A 155 17.04 -13.23 -9.23
CA LEU A 155 16.41 -12.20 -10.07
C LEU A 155 15.15 -11.63 -9.41
N VAL A 156 14.32 -12.47 -8.80
CA VAL A 156 13.11 -12.04 -8.09
C VAL A 156 13.45 -11.20 -6.87
N GLU A 157 14.46 -11.61 -6.09
CA GLU A 157 14.94 -10.87 -4.93
C GLU A 157 15.52 -9.50 -5.30
N GLU A 158 16.33 -9.44 -6.35
CA GLU A 158 16.87 -8.19 -6.90
C GLU A 158 15.74 -7.25 -7.34
N MET A 159 14.75 -7.78 -8.06
CA MET A 159 13.58 -7.04 -8.50
C MET A 159 12.77 -6.48 -7.32
N ASN A 160 12.58 -7.27 -6.27
CA ASN A 160 11.85 -6.85 -5.06
C ASN A 160 12.62 -5.78 -4.27
N ALA A 161 13.94 -5.93 -4.15
CA ALA A 161 14.79 -4.93 -3.52
C ALA A 161 14.77 -3.59 -4.26
N GLU A 162 14.73 -3.61 -5.59
CA GLU A 162 14.56 -2.40 -6.40
C GLU A 162 13.20 -1.74 -6.21
N ALA A 163 12.12 -2.53 -6.22
CA ALA A 163 10.75 -2.05 -6.02
C ALA A 163 10.55 -1.41 -4.64
N THR A 164 11.21 -1.95 -3.62
CA THR A 164 11.17 -1.42 -2.25
C THR A 164 11.84 -0.05 -2.12
N LYS A 165 12.93 0.21 -2.88
CA LYS A 165 13.60 1.53 -2.90
C LYS A 165 12.71 2.65 -3.40
N THR A 166 11.80 2.35 -4.34
CA THR A 166 10.81 3.30 -4.85
C THR A 166 9.78 3.73 -3.80
N VAL A 167 9.55 2.91 -2.76
CA VAL A 167 8.63 3.22 -1.65
C VAL A 167 9.32 4.10 -0.59
N ILE A 168 10.60 3.84 -0.30
CA ILE A 168 11.36 4.51 0.77
C ILE A 168 11.61 6.00 0.47
N SER A 169 11.60 6.42 -0.80
CA SER A 169 11.70 7.84 -1.17
C SER A 169 10.51 8.69 -0.68
N GLN A 170 9.41 8.06 -0.25
CA GLN A 170 8.25 8.72 0.34
C GLN A 170 8.07 8.44 1.84
N GLY A 171 9.13 8.38 2.64
CA GLY A 171 9.03 8.58 4.11
C GLY A 171 8.07 7.69 4.91
N GLY A 172 7.57 6.60 4.33
CA GLY A 172 6.74 5.59 4.99
C GLY A 172 7.63 4.43 5.40
N GLU A 173 7.88 4.30 6.70
CA GLU A 173 8.39 3.04 7.24
C GLU A 173 7.44 1.90 6.85
N LEU A 174 8.02 0.83 6.30
CA LEU A 174 7.35 -0.46 6.21
C LEU A 174 7.14 -0.97 7.64
N THR A 175 5.99 -0.65 8.24
CA THR A 175 5.60 -1.27 9.51
C THR A 175 5.25 -2.72 9.25
N GLY A 176 6.11 -3.62 9.71
CA GLY A 176 5.72 -4.96 10.15
C GLY A 176 5.67 -6.02 9.06
N ASP A 177 6.70 -6.86 9.08
CA ASP A 177 6.65 -8.26 8.67
C ASP A 177 5.66 -9.02 9.58
N GLU A 178 4.36 -8.80 9.38
CA GLU A 178 3.30 -9.66 9.93
C GLU A 178 2.21 -9.84 8.87
N GLY A 179 2.32 -10.95 8.13
CA GLY A 179 1.20 -11.75 7.63
C GLY A 179 0.12 -11.01 6.85
N VAL A 180 0.30 -10.93 5.53
CA VAL A 180 -0.85 -10.89 4.62
C VAL A 180 -1.51 -12.28 4.65
N LEU A 181 -2.64 -12.38 5.33
CA LEU A 181 -3.67 -13.39 5.07
C LEU A 181 -4.81 -12.74 4.28
#